data_AF-A0A6N7BAX3-F1
#
_entry.id   AF-A0A6N7BAX3-F1
#
_cell.length_a   1.000
_cell.length_b   1.000
_cell.length_c   1.000
_cell.angle_alpha   90.00
_cell.angle_beta   90.00
_cell.angle_gamma   90.00
#
_symmetry.space_group_name_H-M   'P 1'
#
loop_
_entity.id
_entity.type
_entity.pdbx_description
1 polymer ?
#
loop_
_entity_poly.entity_id
_entity_poly.type
_entity_poly.pdbx_seq_one_letter_code
_entity_poly.pdbx_strand_id
1 'polypeptide(L)'
;MNLDILKNLAIFIGAVVALFTLIKGFVEYSKHNAMKRAEYFFELLEELYRILETTHIGELLENNSSKISDVSYNEKYKFLGFFEKIALMMKSGLIRKEIVHYMFSYYAILCYNNKIFWQSMNKKSPFWSLFCEFSEQMIEFQKKLESDKTRTKRLRF
;
A
#
# COMPACT_ATOMS: atom_id res chain seq x y z
N MET A 1 50.72 -6.44 38.69
CA MET A 1 49.65 -6.92 37.78
C MET A 1 50.28 -7.15 36.42
N ASN A 2 50.08 -8.33 35.82
CA ASN A 2 50.80 -8.70 34.60
C ASN A 2 50.21 -7.96 33.39
N LEU A 3 51.06 -7.32 32.57
CA LEU A 3 50.64 -6.42 31.49
C LEU A 3 49.82 -7.16 30.41
N ASP A 4 50.09 -8.44 30.23
CA ASP A 4 49.36 -9.33 29.31
C ASP A 4 47.91 -9.57 29.74
N ILE A 5 47.64 -9.66 31.05
CA ILE A 5 46.28 -9.84 31.58
C ILE A 5 45.44 -8.60 31.27
N LEU A 6 46.02 -7.41 31.42
CA LEU A 6 45.34 -6.15 31.11
C LEU A 6 45.04 -6.04 29.60
N LYS A 7 45.99 -6.43 28.75
CA LYS A 7 45.80 -6.43 27.28
C LYS A 7 44.69 -7.39 26.86
N ASN A 8 44.68 -8.61 27.38
CA ASN A 8 43.65 -9.60 27.06
C ASN A 8 42.26 -9.16 27.54
N LEU A 9 42.19 -8.55 28.73
CA LEU A 9 40.95 -7.97 29.25
C LEU A 9 40.44 -6.84 28.35
N ALA A 10 41.32 -5.95 27.90
CA ALA A 10 40.96 -4.85 27.00
C ALA A 10 40.46 -5.35 25.64
N ILE A 11 41.11 -6.37 25.06
CA ILE A 11 40.68 -6.99 23.80
C ILE A 11 39.30 -7.63 23.97
N PHE A 12 39.08 -8.36 25.07
CA PHE A 12 37.79 -8.97 25.35
C PHE A 12 36.68 -7.95 25.50
N ILE A 13 36.89 -6.89 26.30
CA ILE A 13 35.93 -5.80 26.46
C ILE A 13 35.66 -5.13 25.11
N GLY A 14 36.69 -4.84 24.32
CA GLY A 14 36.56 -4.26 22.99
C GLY A 14 35.70 -5.13 22.06
N ALA A 15 35.94 -6.44 22.04
CA ALA A 15 35.14 -7.38 21.24
C ALA A 15 33.68 -7.43 21.68
N VAL A 16 33.43 -7.42 23.00
CA VAL A 16 32.07 -7.39 23.56
C VAL A 16 31.35 -6.09 23.16
N VAL A 17 31.99 -4.94 23.32
CA VAL A 17 31.42 -3.63 22.92
C VAL A 17 31.14 -3.57 21.42
N ALA A 18 32.05 -4.07 20.58
CA ALA A 18 31.84 -4.14 19.14
C ALA A 18 30.63 -5.01 18.77
N LEU A 19 30.49 -6.18 19.40
CA LEU A 19 29.34 -7.07 19.16
C LEU A 19 28.02 -6.43 19.57
N PHE A 20 27.96 -5.81 20.76
CA PHE A 20 26.77 -5.09 21.22
C PHE A 20 26.41 -3.94 20.27
N THR A 21 27.41 -3.21 19.77
CA THR A 21 27.22 -2.11 18.81
C THR A 21 26.65 -2.63 17.49
N LEU A 22 27.15 -3.76 16.99
CA LEU A 22 26.65 -4.41 15.78
C LEU A 22 25.16 -4.82 15.93
N ILE A 23 24.83 -5.49 17.05
CA ILE A 23 23.45 -5.92 17.34
C ILE A 23 22.51 -4.71 17.40
N LYS A 24 22.92 -3.66 18.14
CA LYS A 24 22.13 -2.42 18.24
C LYS A 24 21.94 -1.78 16.85
N GLY A 25 22.98 -1.77 16.02
CA GLY A 25 22.91 -1.26 14.64
C GLY A 25 21.88 -2.02 13.80
N PHE A 26 21.82 -3.35 13.90
CA PHE A 26 20.85 -4.16 13.16
C PHE A 26 19.40 -3.92 13.62
N VAL A 27 19.18 -3.78 14.94
CA VAL A 27 17.87 -3.46 15.51
C VAL A 27 17.42 -2.06 15.05
N GLU A 28 18.31 -1.08 15.12
CA GLU A 28 17.99 0.29 14.72
C GLU A 28 17.71 0.38 13.22
N TYR A 29 18.49 -0.31 12.40
CA TYR A 29 18.25 -0.41 10.96
C TYR A 29 16.87 -1.00 10.64
N SER A 30 16.47 -2.04 11.37
CA SER A 30 15.15 -2.65 11.21
C SER A 30 14.01 -1.69 11.58
N LYS A 31 14.17 -0.93 12.68
CA LYS A 31 13.20 0.11 13.08
C LYS A 31 13.12 1.24 12.07
N HIS A 32 14.26 1.69 11.55
CA HIS A 32 14.33 2.74 10.52
C HIS A 32 13.59 2.32 9.25
N ASN A 33 13.77 1.08 8.81
CA ASN A 33 13.03 0.54 7.66
C ASN A 33 11.52 0.50 7.91
N ALA A 34 11.09 0.16 9.14
CA ALA A 34 9.68 0.18 9.48
C ALA A 34 9.10 1.61 9.47
N MET A 35 9.85 2.59 9.99
CA MET A 35 9.48 4.00 9.97
C MET A 35 9.35 4.53 8.54
N LYS A 36 10.34 4.27 7.67
CA LYS A 36 10.28 4.65 6.25
C LYS A 36 9.07 4.08 5.52
N ARG A 37 8.72 2.80 5.77
CA ARG A 37 7.51 2.22 5.17
C ARG A 37 6.23 2.92 5.63
N ALA A 38 6.19 3.36 6.90
CA ALA A 38 5.06 4.12 7.41
C ALA A 38 4.99 5.52 6.79
N GLU A 39 6.12 6.22 6.67
CA GLU A 39 6.21 7.52 5.98
C GLU A 39 5.71 7.44 4.54
N TYR A 40 6.22 6.50 3.74
CA TYR A 40 5.75 6.28 2.37
C TYR A 40 4.25 5.95 2.31
N PHE A 41 3.73 5.20 3.27
CA PHE A 41 2.31 4.90 3.34
C PHE A 41 1.47 6.18 3.55
N PHE A 42 1.89 7.06 4.47
CA PHE A 42 1.19 8.33 4.71
C PHE A 42 1.26 9.27 3.50
N GLU A 43 2.40 9.35 2.82
CA GLU A 43 2.54 10.12 1.57
C GLU A 43 1.55 9.64 0.49
N LEU A 44 1.39 8.32 0.34
CA LEU A 44 0.42 7.75 -0.60
C LEU A 44 -1.03 8.07 -0.21
N LEU A 45 -1.33 8.09 1.09
CA LEU A 45 -2.67 8.42 1.58
C LEU A 45 -3.01 9.89 1.33
N GLU A 46 -2.08 10.80 1.65
CA GLU A 46 -2.22 12.23 1.36
C GLU A 46 -2.37 12.49 -0.14
N GLU A 47 -1.63 11.77 -0.98
CA GLU A 47 -1.77 11.88 -2.43
C GLU A 47 -3.14 11.41 -2.93
N LEU A 48 -3.68 10.31 -2.38
CA LEU A 48 -5.03 9.87 -2.70
C LEU A 48 -6.03 10.98 -2.37
N TYR A 49 -5.99 11.52 -1.14
CA TYR A 49 -6.91 12.57 -0.72
C TYR A 49 -6.79 13.81 -1.60
N ARG A 50 -5.57 14.25 -1.90
CA ARG A 50 -5.35 15.36 -2.83
C ARG A 50 -5.95 15.09 -4.22
N ILE A 51 -5.80 13.88 -4.76
CA ILE A 51 -6.41 13.55 -6.06
C ILE A 51 -7.94 13.56 -5.97
N LEU A 52 -8.51 12.97 -4.92
CA LEU A 52 -9.97 12.94 -4.72
C LEU A 52 -10.56 14.35 -4.58
N GLU A 53 -9.89 15.22 -3.83
CA GLU A 53 -10.28 16.62 -3.62
C GLU A 53 -10.14 17.45 -4.91
N THR A 54 -9.03 17.31 -5.63
CA THR A 54 -8.73 18.17 -6.80
C THR A 54 -9.50 17.78 -8.06
N THR A 55 -9.85 16.50 -8.21
CA THR A 55 -10.49 15.99 -9.44
C THR A 55 -11.99 15.74 -9.27
N HIS A 56 -12.49 15.73 -8.03
CA HIS A 56 -13.87 15.32 -7.69
C HIS A 56 -14.27 13.91 -8.19
N ILE A 57 -13.32 13.10 -8.67
CA ILE A 57 -13.59 11.76 -9.22
C ILE A 57 -14.21 10.86 -8.15
N GLY A 58 -13.79 10.99 -6.89
CA GLY A 58 -14.34 10.22 -5.77
C GLY A 58 -15.84 10.41 -5.63
N GLU A 59 -16.28 11.65 -5.53
CA GLU A 59 -17.70 12.02 -5.40
C GLU A 59 -18.51 11.55 -6.63
N LEU A 60 -17.97 11.72 -7.84
CA LEU A 60 -18.64 11.31 -9.06
C LEU A 60 -18.80 9.79 -9.15
N LEU A 61 -17.81 9.02 -8.69
CA LEU A 61 -17.86 7.57 -8.64
C LEU A 61 -18.85 7.07 -7.57
N GLU A 62 -18.84 7.67 -6.38
CA GLU A 62 -19.76 7.31 -5.28
C GLU A 62 -21.22 7.56 -5.64
N ASN A 63 -21.50 8.69 -6.28
CA ASN A 63 -22.85 9.05 -6.70
C ASN A 63 -23.29 8.37 -8.01
N ASN A 64 -22.42 7.53 -8.61
CA ASN A 64 -22.63 6.93 -9.93
C ASN A 64 -23.08 7.96 -10.99
N SER A 65 -22.50 9.16 -10.91
CA SER A 65 -22.91 10.31 -11.72
C SER A 65 -22.49 10.12 -13.18
N SER A 66 -23.40 10.43 -14.10
CA SER A 66 -23.08 10.43 -15.54
C SER A 66 -21.97 11.44 -15.89
N LYS A 67 -21.81 12.50 -15.09
CA LYS A 67 -20.77 13.54 -15.27
C LYS A 67 -19.34 13.01 -15.18
N ILE A 68 -19.13 11.76 -14.73
CA ILE A 68 -17.82 11.10 -14.80
C ILE A 68 -17.32 10.95 -16.26
N SER A 69 -18.19 11.03 -17.26
CA SER A 69 -17.80 11.12 -18.67
C SER A 69 -16.98 12.39 -18.97
N ASP A 70 -17.30 13.48 -18.27
CA ASP A 70 -16.81 14.82 -18.57
C ASP A 70 -15.46 15.11 -17.92
N VAL A 71 -15.05 14.27 -16.95
CA VAL A 71 -13.72 14.31 -16.35
C VAL A 71 -12.65 14.15 -17.42
N SER A 72 -11.64 14.99 -17.40
CA SER A 72 -10.61 15.00 -18.42
C SER A 72 -9.83 13.68 -18.44
N TYR A 73 -9.34 13.31 -19.63
CA TYR A 73 -8.47 12.12 -19.77
C TYR A 73 -7.27 12.18 -18.82
N ASN A 74 -6.67 13.36 -18.62
CA ASN A 74 -5.51 13.54 -17.77
C ASN A 74 -5.81 13.28 -16.28
N GLU A 75 -6.97 13.72 -15.79
CA GLU A 75 -7.39 13.44 -14.41
C GLU A 75 -7.66 11.95 -14.20
N LYS A 76 -8.36 11.32 -15.14
CA LYS A 76 -8.58 9.86 -15.11
C LYS A 76 -7.25 9.09 -15.17
N TYR A 77 -6.32 9.51 -16.02
CA TYR A 77 -4.99 8.93 -16.14
C TYR A 77 -4.21 9.04 -14.83
N LYS A 78 -4.17 10.22 -14.20
CA LYS A 78 -3.52 10.42 -12.90
C LYS A 78 -4.11 9.54 -11.81
N PHE A 79 -5.45 9.44 -11.79
CA PHE A 79 -6.16 8.61 -10.83
C PHE A 79 -5.85 7.12 -11.00
N LEU A 80 -5.85 6.60 -12.23
CA LEU A 80 -5.44 5.23 -12.51
C LEU A 80 -3.97 4.98 -12.17
N GLY A 81 -3.08 5.89 -12.58
CA GLY A 81 -1.64 5.79 -12.31
C GLY A 81 -1.32 5.76 -10.81
N PHE A 82 -2.12 6.46 -9.99
CA PHE A 82 -2.02 6.35 -8.54
C PHE A 82 -2.26 4.91 -8.06
N PHE A 83 -3.33 4.26 -8.52
CA PHE A 83 -3.61 2.87 -8.13
C PHE A 83 -2.61 1.86 -8.72
N GLU A 84 -2.03 2.13 -9.88
CA GLU A 84 -0.92 1.32 -10.40
C GLU A 84 0.32 1.40 -9.49
N LYS A 85 0.63 2.59 -8.99
CA LYS A 85 1.67 2.76 -7.96
C LYS A 85 1.33 1.94 -6.71
N ILE A 86 0.09 2.00 -6.21
CA ILE A 86 -0.35 1.16 -5.07
C ILE A 86 -0.17 -0.33 -5.37
N ALA A 87 -0.53 -0.78 -6.57
CA ALA A 87 -0.38 -2.16 -7.00
C ALA A 87 1.09 -2.61 -7.00
N LEU A 88 2.01 -1.76 -7.48
CA LEU A 88 3.45 -2.03 -7.43
C LEU A 88 3.96 -2.14 -5.99
N MET A 89 3.53 -1.23 -5.11
CA MET A 89 3.94 -1.22 -3.69
C MET A 89 3.42 -2.45 -2.92
N MET A 90 2.23 -2.93 -3.29
CA MET A 90 1.69 -4.17 -2.76
C MET A 90 2.47 -5.38 -3.28
N LYS A 91 2.70 -5.46 -4.60
CA LYS A 91 3.43 -6.58 -5.23
C LYS A 91 4.87 -6.70 -4.75
N SER A 92 5.53 -5.58 -4.44
CA SER A 92 6.89 -5.57 -3.90
C SER A 92 6.97 -5.96 -2.41
N GLY A 93 5.83 -6.15 -1.74
CA GLY A 93 5.77 -6.45 -0.31
C GLY A 93 6.05 -5.24 0.58
N LEU A 94 6.12 -4.02 0.02
CA LEU A 94 6.34 -2.81 0.80
C LEU A 94 5.11 -2.44 1.63
N ILE A 95 3.91 -2.72 1.10
CA ILE A 95 2.63 -2.54 1.80
C ILE A 95 1.86 -3.87 1.77
N ARG A 96 1.34 -4.27 2.92
CA ARG A 96 0.55 -5.51 3.05
C ARG A 96 -0.80 -5.38 2.34
N LYS A 97 -1.24 -6.48 1.70
CA LYS A 97 -2.50 -6.56 0.94
C LYS A 97 -3.72 -6.13 1.77
N GLU A 98 -3.76 -6.50 3.04
CA GLU A 98 -4.85 -6.16 3.97
C GLU A 98 -5.00 -4.65 4.16
N ILE A 99 -3.86 -3.95 4.29
CA ILE A 99 -3.82 -2.49 4.45
C ILE A 99 -4.26 -1.82 3.14
N VAL A 100 -3.76 -2.33 2.01
CA VAL A 100 -4.12 -1.82 0.69
C VAL A 100 -5.62 -1.96 0.41
N HIS A 101 -6.18 -3.12 0.74
CA HIS A 101 -7.61 -3.36 0.68
C HIS A 101 -8.39 -2.34 1.51
N TYR A 102 -8.00 -2.18 2.78
CA TYR A 102 -8.70 -1.31 3.72
C TYR A 102 -8.65 0.18 3.32
N MET A 103 -7.51 0.67 2.84
CA MET A 103 -7.29 2.11 2.67
C MET A 103 -7.49 2.61 1.24
N PHE A 104 -7.15 1.82 0.22
CA PHE A 104 -7.07 2.31 -1.15
C PHE A 104 -8.10 1.64 -2.08
N SER A 105 -8.58 0.46 -1.73
CA SER A 105 -9.24 -0.38 -2.74
C SER A 105 -10.68 0.01 -3.05
N TYR A 106 -11.35 0.73 -2.15
CA TYR A 106 -12.73 1.17 -2.35
C TYR A 106 -12.90 1.93 -3.68
N TYR A 107 -12.11 2.99 -3.89
CA TYR A 107 -12.17 3.81 -5.09
C TYR A 107 -11.65 3.09 -6.34
N ALA A 108 -10.64 2.22 -6.19
CA ALA A 108 -10.17 1.38 -7.29
C ALA A 108 -11.27 0.45 -7.81
N ILE A 109 -12.01 -0.19 -6.90
CA ILE A 109 -13.12 -1.09 -7.24
C ILE A 109 -14.28 -0.32 -7.89
N LEU A 110 -14.66 0.84 -7.34
CA LEU A 110 -15.69 1.69 -7.94
C LEU A 110 -15.32 2.09 -9.37
N CYS A 111 -14.10 2.57 -9.56
CA CYS A 111 -13.56 2.94 -10.87
C CYS A 111 -13.55 1.75 -11.84
N TYR A 112 -13.06 0.58 -11.40
CA TYR A 112 -13.00 -0.62 -12.23
C TYR A 112 -14.39 -1.06 -12.71
N ASN A 113 -15.42 -0.92 -11.87
CA ASN A 113 -16.80 -1.33 -12.19
C ASN A 113 -17.61 -0.26 -12.94
N ASN A 114 -17.19 1.00 -12.92
CA ASN A 114 -17.94 2.09 -13.54
C ASN A 114 -17.72 2.15 -15.06
N LYS A 115 -18.70 1.69 -15.85
CA LYS A 115 -18.60 1.68 -17.33
C LYS A 115 -18.45 3.07 -17.95
N ILE A 116 -19.05 4.11 -17.36
CA ILE A 116 -19.03 5.49 -17.89
C ILE A 116 -17.62 6.08 -17.74
N PHE A 117 -16.95 5.80 -16.61
CA PHE A 117 -15.56 6.19 -16.40
C PHE A 117 -14.65 5.73 -17.54
N TRP A 118 -14.82 4.48 -18.00
CA TRP A 118 -14.05 3.86 -19.09
C TRP A 118 -14.50 4.25 -20.50
N GLN A 119 -15.54 5.07 -20.71
CA GLN A 119 -15.96 5.41 -22.08
C GLN A 119 -14.87 6.16 -22.86
N SER A 120 -14.10 7.02 -22.18
CA SER A 120 -12.99 7.77 -22.77
C SER A 120 -11.63 7.06 -22.63
N MET A 121 -11.58 5.84 -22.10
CA MET A 121 -10.34 5.09 -21.87
C MET A 121 -10.49 3.61 -22.24
N ASN A 122 -9.54 3.07 -22.99
CA ASN A 122 -9.59 1.66 -23.35
C ASN A 122 -9.19 0.76 -22.15
N LYS A 123 -10.16 0.26 -21.37
CA LYS A 123 -9.92 -0.67 -20.25
C LYS A 123 -9.14 -1.92 -20.64
N LYS A 124 -9.27 -2.39 -21.89
CA LYS A 124 -8.57 -3.57 -22.41
C LYS A 124 -7.14 -3.28 -22.88
N SER A 125 -6.70 -2.04 -22.77
CA SER A 125 -5.34 -1.65 -23.12
C SER A 125 -4.33 -2.33 -22.20
N PRO A 126 -3.20 -2.85 -22.73
CA PRO A 126 -2.11 -3.37 -21.90
C PRO A 126 -1.60 -2.37 -20.85
N PHE A 127 -1.71 -1.07 -21.13
CA PHE A 127 -1.34 0.00 -20.19
C PHE A 127 -2.08 -0.07 -18.86
N TRP A 128 -3.30 -0.64 -18.83
CA TRP A 128 -4.12 -0.71 -17.61
C TRP A 128 -4.23 -2.14 -17.05
N SER A 129 -3.40 -3.06 -17.55
CA SER A 129 -3.41 -4.46 -17.12
C SER A 129 -3.10 -4.60 -15.64
N LEU A 130 -2.11 -3.86 -15.13
CA LEU A 130 -1.75 -3.88 -13.72
C LEU A 130 -2.87 -3.32 -12.83
N PHE A 131 -3.47 -2.19 -13.22
CA PHE A 131 -4.64 -1.66 -12.52
C PHE A 131 -5.82 -2.65 -12.50
N CYS A 132 -6.10 -3.29 -13.64
CA CYS A 132 -7.21 -4.24 -13.74
C CYS A 132 -6.97 -5.47 -12.86
N GLU A 133 -5.79 -6.06 -12.93
CA GLU A 133 -5.38 -7.18 -12.08
C GLU A 133 -5.45 -6.80 -10.60
N PHE A 134 -4.96 -5.61 -10.25
CA PHE A 134 -5.05 -5.08 -8.89
C PHE A 134 -6.49 -5.00 -8.41
N SER A 135 -7.36 -4.34 -9.18
CA SER A 135 -8.78 -4.17 -8.84
C SER A 135 -9.49 -5.53 -8.71
N GLU A 136 -9.22 -6.48 -9.59
CA GLU A 136 -9.77 -7.83 -9.52
C GLU A 136 -9.33 -8.57 -8.25
N GLN A 137 -8.04 -8.49 -7.90
CA GLN A 137 -7.53 -9.06 -6.66
C GLN A 137 -8.18 -8.44 -5.42
N MET A 138 -8.52 -7.16 -5.45
CA MET A 138 -9.19 -6.48 -4.35
C MET A 138 -10.66 -6.89 -4.25
N ILE A 139 -11.36 -7.04 -5.37
CA ILE A 139 -12.74 -7.58 -5.41
C ILE A 139 -12.78 -9.00 -4.83
N GLU A 140 -11.85 -9.87 -5.24
CA GLU A 140 -11.76 -11.22 -4.72
C GLU A 140 -11.47 -11.24 -3.21
N PHE A 141 -10.54 -10.39 -2.77
CA PHE A 141 -10.23 -10.25 -1.35
C PHE A 141 -11.42 -9.74 -0.53
N GLN A 142 -12.19 -8.78 -1.05
CA GLN A 142 -13.42 -8.29 -0.43
C GLN A 142 -14.45 -9.41 -0.26
N LYS A 143 -14.69 -10.19 -1.33
CA LYS A 143 -15.62 -11.34 -1.29
C LYS A 143 -15.20 -12.37 -0.25
N LYS A 144 -13.91 -12.66 -0.15
CA LYS A 144 -13.37 -13.57 0.87
C LYS A 144 -13.69 -13.06 2.28
N LEU A 145 -13.43 -11.79 2.57
CA LEU A 145 -13.73 -11.18 3.86
C LEU A 145 -15.23 -11.21 4.21
N GLU A 146 -16.11 -10.98 3.23
CA GLU A 146 -17.56 -11.06 3.42
C GLU A 146 -18.04 -12.50 3.69
N SER A 147 -17.44 -13.48 3.01
CA SER A 147 -17.72 -14.90 3.25
C SER A 147 -17.28 -15.34 4.64
N ASP A 148 -16.12 -14.89 5.11
CA ASP A 148 -15.57 -15.22 6.42
C ASP A 148 -16.40 -14.58 7.55
N LYS A 149 -16.82 -13.31 7.40
CA LYS A 149 -17.77 -12.66 8.33
C LYS A 149 -19.09 -13.42 8.47
N THR A 150 -19.57 -13.98 7.36
CA THR A 150 -20.79 -14.81 7.33
C THR A 150 -20.57 -16.16 8.03
N ARG A 151 -19.35 -16.70 7.95
CA ARG A 151 -18.93 -17.93 8.65
C ARG A 151 -18.81 -17.73 10.16
N THR A 152 -18.27 -16.59 10.62
CA THR A 152 -18.20 -16.24 12.05
C THR A 152 -19.59 -15.97 12.65
N LYS A 153 -20.58 -15.52 11.86
CA LYS A 153 -21.99 -15.44 12.32
C LYS A 153 -22.64 -16.81 12.55
N ARG A 154 -22.15 -17.90 11.94
CA ARG A 154 -22.60 -19.28 12.20
C ARG A 154 -21.86 -19.97 13.35
N LEU A 155 -20.81 -19.33 13.86
CA LEU A 155 -20.10 -19.70 15.09
C LEU A 155 -20.44 -18.65 16.15
N ARG A 156 -21.70 -18.61 16.55
CA ARG A 156 -22.08 -18.03 17.83
C ARG A 156 -22.50 -19.17 18.75
N PHE A 157 -21.99 -19.11 19.97
CA PHE A 157 -22.42 -19.91 21.11
C PHE A 157 -23.95 -19.93 21.22
#